data_AF-A0AAP8GFV9-F1
#
_entry.id   AF-A0AAP8GFV9-F1
#
_cell.length_a   1.000
_cell.length_b   1.000
_cell.length_c   1.000
_cell.angle_alpha   90.00
_cell.angle_beta   90.00
_cell.angle_gamma   90.00
#
_symmetry.space_group_name_H-M   'P 1'
#
loop_
_entity.id
_entity.type
_entity.pdbx_description
1 polymer ?
#
loop_
_entity_poly.entity_id
_entity_poly.type
_entity_poly.pdbx_seq_one_letter_code
_entity_poly.pdbx_strand_id
1 'polypeptide(L)' 'ILHGRYTCIARKPRCGSCIIEDLCEYKEKVDI' A
#
# COMPACT_ATOMS: atom_id res chain seq x y z
N ILE A 1 1.56 -4.83 12.16
CA ILE A 1 2.45 -5.89 11.59
C ILE A 1 1.80 -6.62 10.42
N LEU A 2 0.54 -7.09 10.52
CA LEU A 2 -0.15 -7.79 9.42
C LEU A 2 -0.29 -6.93 8.16
N HIS A 3 -0.78 -5.70 8.31
CA HIS A 3 -1.03 -4.81 7.19
C HIS A 3 0.21 -4.55 6.32
N GLY A 4 1.37 -4.27 6.92
CA GLY A 4 2.63 -4.09 6.16
C GLY A 4 3.13 -5.37 5.48
N ARG A 5 2.89 -6.55 6.07
CA ARG A 5 3.33 -7.83 5.49
C ARG A 5 2.45 -8.30 4.33
N TYR A 6 1.15 -8.02 4.39
CA TYR A 6 0.17 -8.55 3.44
C TYR A 6 -0.42 -7.51 2.47
N THR A 7 -0.37 -6.22 2.83
CA THR A 7 -0.97 -5.12 2.07
C THR A 7 0.07 -4.08 1.67
N CYS A 8 0.72 -3.42 2.64
CA CYS A 8 1.69 -2.35 2.39
C CYS A 8 3.14 -2.88 2.33
N ILE A 9 3.43 -3.70 1.31
CA ILE A 9 4.76 -4.27 1.07
C ILE A 9 5.70 -3.26 0.38
N ALA A 10 7.01 -3.41 0.59
CA ALA A 10 8.00 -2.41 0.16
C ALA A 10 8.16 -2.24 -1.37
N ARG A 11 7.88 -3.27 -2.18
CA ARG A 11 8.05 -3.22 -3.64
C ARG A 11 6.76 -2.90 -4.38
N LYS A 12 5.74 -3.77 -4.24
CA LYS A 12 4.44 -3.63 -4.93
C LYS A 12 3.29 -3.67 -3.92
N PRO A 13 3.03 -2.56 -3.20
CA PRO A 13 1.94 -2.51 -2.22
C PRO A 13 0.59 -2.72 -2.90
N ARG A 14 -0.32 -3.41 -2.20
CA ARG A 14 -1.69 -3.63 -2.64
C ARG A 14 -2.56 -2.45 -2.20
N CYS A 15 -2.31 -1.28 -2.76
CA CYS A 15 -3.01 -0.04 -2.37
C CYS A 15 -4.53 -0.15 -2.52
N GLY A 16 -5.05 -0.79 -3.58
CA GLY A 16 -6.50 -1.00 -3.73
C GLY A 16 -7.15 -1.95 -2.71
N SER A 17 -6.36 -2.63 -1.88
CA SER A 17 -6.85 -3.40 -0.71
C SER A 17 -6.51 -2.71 0.62
N CYS A 18 -5.98 -1.49 0.57
CA CYS A 18 -5.60 -0.72 1.73
C CYS A 18 -6.75 0.20 2.16
N ILE A 19 -7.15 0.11 3.42
CA ILE A 19 -8.25 0.93 3.95
C ILE A 19 -7.90 2.42 4.08
N ILE A 20 -6.62 2.77 4.06
CA ILE A 20 -6.14 4.16 4.14
C ILE A 20 -5.58 4.64 2.80
N GLU A 21 -5.95 3.99 1.69
CA GLU A 21 -5.44 4.36 0.35
C GLU A 21 -5.71 5.83 0.05
N ASP A 22 -6.92 6.30 0.29
CA ASP A 22 -7.37 7.68 0.10
C ASP A 22 -6.54 8.69 0.89
N LEU A 23 -6.13 8.31 2.11
CA LEU A 23 -5.32 9.11 3.02
C LEU A 23 -3.80 8.88 2.88
N CYS A 24 -3.36 7.96 2.02
CA CYS A 24 -1.96 7.60 1.91
C CYS A 24 -1.16 8.68 1.17
N GLU A 25 -0.10 9.20 1.80
CA GLU A 25 0.83 10.17 1.19
C GLU A 25 1.80 9.53 0.20
N TYR A 26 1.92 8.19 0.21
CA TYR A 26 2.87 7.43 -0.62
C TYR A 26 2.17 6.66 -1.76
N LYS A 27 1.22 7.30 -2.44
CA LYS A 27 0.48 6.73 -3.59
C LYS A 27 1.37 6.45 -4.80
N GLU A 28 2.55 7.06 -4.88
CA GLU A 28 3.51 6.86 -5.97
C GLU A 28 4.29 5.54 -5.87
N LYS A 29 4.10 4.76 -4.79
CA LYS A 29 4.67 3.40 -4.65
C LYS A 29 3.93 2.36 -5.49
N VAL A 30 2.97 2.76 -6.31
CA VAL A 30 2.26 1.87 -7.23
C VAL A 30 3.10 1.75 -8.49
N ASP A 31 3.90 0.68 -8.55
CA ASP A 31 4.68 0.27 -9.71
C ASP A 31 3.76 0.17 -10.95
N ILE A 32 4.10 0.89 -12.03
CA ILE A 32 3.51 0.67 -13.36
C ILE A 32 3.70 -0.78 -13.80
#